data_AF-W7E9M8-F1
#
_entry.id   AF-W7E9M8-F1
#
_cell.length_a   1.000
_cell.length_b   1.000
_cell.length_c   1.000
_cell.angle_alpha   90.00
_cell.angle_beta   90.00
_cell.angle_gamma   90.00
#
_symmetry.space_group_name_H-M   'P 1'
#
loop_
_entity.id
_entity.type
_entity.pdbx_description
1 polymer ?
#
loop_
_entity_poly.entity_id
_entity_poly.type
_entity_poly.pdbx_seq_one_letter_code
_entity_poly.pdbx_strand_id
1 'polypeptide(L)'
;MVVCQLILSALEYPDYLEPLREEIENAIRERGVWNKDACARMPKSDSFLRETLRLSLPTAPKLQRKVDVDIPLSNDEVIKAGTLIGFPTLAIQRDEDYY
;
A
#
# COMPACT_ATOMS: atom_id res chain seq x y z
N MET A 1 -13.49 -2.05 -3.96
CA MET A 1 -12.47 -3.11 -3.80
C MET A 1 -11.55 -2.84 -2.62
N VAL A 2 -10.76 -1.74 -2.61
CA VAL A 2 -9.86 -1.41 -1.47
C VAL A 2 -10.59 -1.23 -0.13
N VAL A 3 -11.67 -0.43 -0.09
CA VAL A 3 -12.43 -0.22 1.15
C VAL A 3 -13.04 -1.52 1.66
N CYS A 4 -13.57 -2.37 0.77
CA CYS A 4 -14.09 -3.68 1.15
C CYS A 4 -12.99 -4.57 1.73
N GLN A 5 -11.79 -4.57 1.13
CA GLN A 5 -10.65 -5.33 1.65
C GLN A 5 -10.27 -4.88 3.06
N LEU A 6 -10.24 -3.57 3.33
CA LEU A 6 -9.95 -3.04 4.66
C LEU A 6 -10.98 -3.48 5.70
N ILE A 7 -12.26 -3.46 5.32
CA ILE A 7 -13.33 -3.96 6.19
C ILE A 7 -13.15 -5.45 6.46
N LEU A 8 -12.86 -6.25 5.42
CA LEU A 8 -12.64 -7.70 5.58
C LEU A 8 -11.43 -7.99 6.48
N SER A 9 -10.30 -7.31 6.29
CA SER A 9 -9.12 -7.48 7.14
C SER A 9 -9.36 -7.03 8.58
N ALA A 10 -10.18 -6.01 8.80
CA ALA A 10 -10.55 -5.59 10.16
C ALA A 10 -11.48 -6.61 10.85
N LEU A 11 -12.30 -7.33 10.08
CA LEU A 11 -13.15 -8.42 10.58
C LEU A 11 -12.36 -9.71 10.80
N GLU A 12 -11.33 -9.97 9.99
CA GLU A 12 -10.43 -11.12 10.12
C GLU A 12 -9.53 -11.01 11.36
N TYR A 13 -9.09 -9.78 11.68
CA TYR A 13 -8.25 -9.48 12.84
C TYR A 13 -8.98 -8.53 13.82
N PRO A 14 -9.98 -9.03 14.57
CA PRO A 14 -10.82 -8.19 15.43
C PRO A 14 -10.04 -7.50 16.55
N ASP A 15 -8.90 -8.05 16.96
CA ASP A 15 -8.03 -7.48 18.00
C ASP A 15 -7.50 -6.09 17.64
N TYR A 16 -7.48 -5.73 16.35
CA TYR A 16 -7.08 -4.40 15.90
C TYR A 16 -8.21 -3.36 15.98
N LEU A 17 -9.48 -3.77 16.09
CA LEU A 17 -10.61 -2.85 16.04
C LEU A 17 -10.62 -1.84 17.18
N GLU A 18 -10.49 -2.30 18.43
CA GLU A 18 -10.52 -1.40 19.59
C GLU A 18 -9.35 -0.42 19.60
N PRO A 19 -8.08 -0.84 19.43
CA PRO A 19 -6.95 0.10 19.37
C PRO A 19 -7.06 1.15 18.26
N LEU A 20 -7.67 0.80 17.12
CA LEU A 20 -7.90 1.72 16.01
C LEU A 20 -9.04 2.70 16.32
N ARG A 21 -10.15 2.22 16.91
CA ARG A 21 -11.27 3.08 17.33
C ARG A 21 -10.83 4.10 18.37
N GLU A 22 -10.10 3.67 19.39
CA GLU A 22 -9.57 4.55 20.42
C GLU A 22 -8.67 5.64 19.83
N GLU A 23 -7.77 5.29 18.91
CA GLU A 23 -6.90 6.26 18.23
C GLU A 23 -7.72 7.29 17.44
N ILE A 24 -8.71 6.83 16.68
CA ILE A 24 -9.58 7.69 15.87
C ILE A 24 -10.37 8.65 16.78
N GLU A 25 -11.00 8.13 17.84
CA GLU A 25 -11.77 8.94 18.79
C GLU A 25 -10.91 10.00 19.47
N ASN A 26 -9.70 9.64 19.91
CA ASN A 26 -8.78 10.57 20.54
C ASN A 26 -8.33 11.67 19.57
N ALA A 27 -7.95 11.30 18.34
CA ALA A 27 -7.54 12.27 17.33
C ALA A 27 -8.66 13.26 16.96
N ILE A 28 -9.91 12.78 16.89
CA ILE A 28 -11.08 13.64 16.65
C ILE A 28 -11.36 14.52 17.87
N ARG A 29 -11.30 13.98 19.09
CA ARG A 29 -11.54 14.74 20.32
C ARG A 29 -10.56 15.89 20.48
N GLU A 30 -9.29 15.69 20.12
CA GLU A 30 -8.26 16.73 20.16
C GLU A 30 -8.46 17.85 19.14
N ARG A 31 -8.98 17.53 17.95
CA ARG A 31 -9.11 18.50 16.84
C ARG A 31 -10.51 19.08 16.67
N GLY A 32 -11.52 18.41 17.23
CA GLY A 32 -12.94 18.79 17.11
C GLY A 32 -13.55 18.62 15.71
N VAL A 33 -12.75 18.20 14.72
CA VAL A 33 -13.17 18.05 13.32
C VAL A 33 -12.45 16.89 12.64
N TRP A 34 -13.14 16.23 11.70
CA TRP A 34 -12.52 15.34 10.72
C TRP A 34 -11.82 16.17 9.65
N ASN A 35 -10.52 16.35 9.78
CA ASN A 35 -9.69 17.03 8.79
C ASN A 35 -8.36 16.28 8.58
N LYS A 36 -7.56 16.74 7.60
CA LYS A 36 -6.26 16.13 7.29
C LYS A 36 -5.32 16.09 8.49
N ASP A 37 -5.37 17.11 9.35
CA ASP A 37 -4.53 17.20 10.54
C ASP A 37 -4.90 16.14 11.60
N ALA A 38 -6.18 15.80 11.71
CA ALA A 38 -6.65 14.71 12.56
C ALA A 38 -6.22 13.35 11.99
N CYS A 39 -6.37 13.13 10.68
CA CYS A 39 -5.90 11.91 10.01
C CYS A 39 -4.38 11.71 10.16
N ALA A 40 -3.59 12.79 10.10
CA ALA A 40 -2.14 12.73 10.29
C ALA A 40 -1.72 12.29 11.70
N ARG A 41 -2.65 12.30 12.67
CA ARG A 41 -2.42 11.85 14.06
C ARG A 41 -2.90 10.42 14.33
N MET A 42 -3.21 9.65 13.28
CA MET A 42 -3.68 8.27 13.39
C MET A 42 -2.64 7.27 12.83
N PRO A 43 -1.45 7.14 13.44
CA PRO A 43 -0.37 6.31 12.92
C PRO A 43 -0.73 4.82 12.87
N LYS A 44 -1.52 4.29 13.81
CA LYS A 44 -1.97 2.87 13.76
C LYS A 44 -2.92 2.65 12.60
N SER A 45 -3.84 3.58 12.37
CA SER A 45 -4.79 3.53 11.26
C SER A 45 -4.10 3.61 9.90
N ASP A 46 -3.11 4.50 9.76
CA ASP A 46 -2.28 4.58 8.57
C ASP A 46 -1.45 3.30 8.37
N SER A 47 -0.86 2.76 9.44
CA SER A 47 -0.12 1.49 9.40
C SER A 47 -1.02 0.32 8.98
N PHE A 48 -2.21 0.19 9.56
CA PHE A 48 -3.17 -0.86 9.23
C PHE A 48 -3.60 -0.79 7.75
N LEU A 49 -3.86 0.41 7.24
CA LEU A 49 -4.19 0.66 5.84
C LEU A 49 -3.05 0.20 4.92
N ARG A 50 -1.82 0.64 5.21
CA ARG A 50 -0.64 0.31 4.39
C ARG A 50 -0.38 -1.19 4.39
N GLU A 51 -0.45 -1.83 5.55
CA GLU A 51 -0.14 -3.24 5.69
C GLU A 51 -1.19 -4.14 5.04
N THR A 52 -2.47 -3.80 5.21
CA THR A 52 -3.56 -4.48 4.50
C THR A 52 -3.36 -4.39 2.99
N LEU A 53 -2.96 -3.23 2.47
CA LEU A 53 -2.73 -3.04 1.04
C LEU A 53 -1.44 -3.69 0.53
N ARG A 54 -0.43 -3.86 1.39
CA ARG A 54 0.80 -4.60 1.09
C ARG A 54 0.51 -6.09 0.90
N LEU A 55 -0.28 -6.67 1.80
CA LEU A 55 -0.58 -8.11 1.79
C LEU A 55 -1.67 -8.49 0.80
N SER A 56 -2.72 -7.66 0.72
CA SER A 56 -3.90 -7.89 -0.10
C SER A 56 -3.92 -6.96 -1.31
N LEU A 57 -2.81 -6.96 -2.05
CA LEU A 57 -2.63 -6.25 -3.32
C LEU A 57 -3.80 -6.53 -4.26
N PRO A 58 -4.70 -5.56 -4.50
CA PRO A 58 -5.87 -5.84 -5.30
C PRO A 58 -5.52 -6.04 -6.79
N THR A 59 -4.30 -5.70 -7.23
CA THR A 59 -3.97 -5.50 -8.64
C THR A 59 -2.48 -5.64 -8.98
N ALA A 60 -1.93 -6.86 -8.88
CA ALA A 60 -0.61 -7.18 -9.41
C ALA A 60 -0.77 -7.75 -10.84
N PRO A 61 -0.53 -7.02 -11.97
CA PRO A 61 0.23 -5.76 -12.16
C PRO A 61 -0.55 -4.68 -12.96
N LYS A 62 -0.80 -3.50 -12.39
CA LYS A 62 -1.45 -2.39 -13.13
C LYS A 62 -0.51 -1.44 -13.87
N LEU A 63 0.75 -1.34 -13.43
CA LEU A 63 1.73 -0.51 -14.15
C LEU A 63 2.53 -1.39 -15.10
N GLN A 64 2.11 -1.38 -16.35
CA GLN A 64 2.94 -1.76 -17.48
C GLN A 64 3.45 -0.48 -18.15
N ARG A 65 4.75 -0.43 -18.40
CA ARG A 65 5.38 0.63 -19.20
C ARG A 65 5.83 0.03 -20.51
N LYS A 66 5.70 0.80 -21.59
CA LYS A 66 6.29 0.45 -22.87
C LYS A 66 7.60 1.21 -23.01
N VAL A 67 8.64 0.50 -23.40
CA VAL A 67 9.95 1.08 -23.67
C VAL A 67 9.88 1.83 -24.99
N ASP A 68 10.19 3.13 -24.98
CA ASP A 68 10.14 3.97 -26.20
C ASP A 68 11.47 3.96 -26.98
N VAL A 69 12.59 3.77 -26.27
CA VAL A 69 13.94 3.71 -26.85
C VAL A 69 14.72 2.56 -26.21
N ASP A 70 15.65 1.96 -26.94
CA ASP A 70 16.48 0.86 -26.43
C ASP A 70 17.19 1.27 -25.11
N ILE A 71 17.03 0.45 -24.06
CA ILE A 71 17.63 0.68 -22.73
C ILE A 71 18.73 -0.34 -22.49
N PRO A 72 20.02 0.06 -22.48
CA PRO A 72 21.10 -0.82 -22.05
C PRO A 72 21.06 -1.02 -20.53
N LEU A 73 21.21 -2.27 -20.10
CA LEU A 73 21.27 -2.69 -18.71
C LEU A 73 22.73 -2.89 -18.27
N SER A 74 22.97 -2.93 -16.96
CA SER A 74 24.31 -3.09 -16.38
C SER A 74 24.93 -4.48 -16.61
N ASN A 75 24.15 -5.45 -17.07
CA ASN A 75 24.56 -6.82 -17.40
C ASN A 75 24.78 -7.01 -18.92
N ASP A 76 25.05 -5.91 -19.66
CA ASP A 76 25.24 -5.87 -21.12
C ASP A 76 24.00 -6.27 -21.96
N GLU A 77 22.85 -6.52 -21.33
CA GLU A 77 21.59 -6.75 -22.05
C GLU A 77 20.96 -5.42 -22.50
N VAL A 78 20.15 -5.46 -23.56
CA VAL A 78 19.43 -4.29 -24.06
C VAL A 78 17.95 -4.58 -24.14
N ILE A 79 17.14 -3.85 -23.36
CA ILE A 79 15.69 -3.89 -23.49
C ILE A 79 15.30 -3.09 -24.72
N LYS A 80 14.73 -3.76 -25.72
CA LYS A 80 14.36 -3.12 -26.99
C LYS A 80 13.14 -2.20 -26.86
N ALA A 81 13.16 -1.13 -27.65
CA ALA A 81 11.99 -0.30 -27.90
C ALA A 81 10.81 -1.18 -28.31
N GLY A 82 9.64 -0.92 -27.73
CA GLY A 82 8.44 -1.72 -27.90
C GLY A 82 8.16 -2.73 -26.79
N THR A 83 9.17 -3.10 -25.99
CA THR A 83 9.02 -4.06 -24.88
C THR A 83 8.09 -3.51 -23.80
N LEU A 84 7.19 -4.36 -23.28
CA LEU A 84 6.39 -4.07 -22.10
C LEU A 84 7.12 -4.53 -20.84
N ILE A 85 7.32 -3.61 -19.90
CA ILE A 85 7.90 -3.87 -18.59
C ILE A 85 6.82 -3.74 -17.54
N GLY A 86 6.65 -4.77 -16.72
CA GLY A 86 5.84 -4.73 -15.51
C GLY A 86 6.71 -4.56 -14.26
N PHE A 87 6.13 -4.03 -13.20
CA PHE A 87 6.80 -3.96 -11.90
C PHE A 87 6.38 -5.15 -11.03
N PRO A 88 7.34 -5.88 -10.42
CA PRO A 88 7.04 -7.03 -9.57
C PRO A 88 6.60 -6.56 -8.17
N THR A 89 5.50 -5.80 -8.09
CA THR A 89 5.03 -5.17 -6.85
C THR A 89 4.83 -6.17 -5.72
N LEU A 90 4.32 -7.37 -6.01
CA LEU A 90 4.14 -8.42 -5.01
C LEU A 90 5.47 -8.90 -4.41
N ALA A 91 6.50 -9.05 -5.25
CA ALA A 91 7.83 -9.45 -4.77
C ALA A 91 8.46 -8.35 -3.91
N ILE A 92 8.41 -7.10 -4.38
CA ILE A 92 8.94 -5.94 -3.64
C ILE A 92 8.22 -5.78 -2.28
N GLN A 93 6.90 -5.95 -2.26
CA GLN A 93 6.11 -5.82 -1.05
C GLN A 93 6.27 -6.97 -0.07
N ARG A 94 6.93 -8.07 -0.45
CA ARG A 94 7.19 -9.25 0.40
C ARG A 94 8.67 -9.60 0.47
N ASP A 95 9.53 -8.65 0.16
CA ASP A 95 10.98 -8.82 0.20
C ASP A 95 11.43 -8.93 1.67
N GLU A 96 12.06 -10.05 2.02
CA GLU A 96 12.51 -10.38 3.39
C GLU A 96 13.61 -9.42 3.89
N ASP A 97 14.31 -8.74 2.98
CA ASP A 97 15.33 -7.77 3.35
C ASP A 97 14.71 -6.45 3.87
N TYR A 98 13.42 -6.20 3.61
CA TYR A 98 12.73 -4.95 3.94
C TYR A 98 11.54 -5.10 4.89
N TYR A 99 11.00 -6.31 5.07
CA TYR A 99 9.84 -6.62 5.93
C TYR A 99 10.10 -7.84 6.80
#